data_AF-A0AA86T434-F1
#
_entry.id   AF-A0AA86T434-F1
#
_cell.length_a   1.000
_cell.length_b   1.000
_cell.length_c   1.000
_cell.angle_alpha   90.00
_cell.angle_beta   90.00
_cell.angle_gamma   90.00
#
_symmetry.space_group_name_H-M   'P 1'
#
loop_
_entity.id
_entity.type
_entity.pdbx_description
1 polymer ?
#
loop_
_entity_poly.entity_id
_entity_poly.type
_entity_poly.pdbx_seq_one_letter_code
_entity_poly.pdbx_strand_id
1 'polypeptide(L)'
;MDKELEEQLLEAGNRLADPPTSVEELLLLLDQVESCLARVEQSPADSMQNALSPSLKALIADQLLRHSDNDVKIAVASCISEITRITAPEAPYDDDQMKEVFQLIVSSFENLHDKLSRSYTKRTSILETVAKVRSCVVMLDLECDALISDMFQHFLKAIR
;
A
#
# COMPACT_ATOMS: atom_id res chain seq x y z
N MET A 1 18.67 -5.66 -15.33
CA MET A 1 17.97 -5.88 -14.05
C MET A 1 16.92 -4.79 -13.86
N ASP A 2 17.31 -3.52 -13.91
CA ASP A 2 16.36 -2.40 -13.75
C ASP A 2 15.31 -2.35 -14.85
N LYS A 3 15.72 -2.49 -16.12
CA LYS A 3 14.79 -2.43 -17.26
C LYS A 3 13.71 -3.52 -17.28
N GLU A 4 14.06 -4.74 -16.87
CA GLU A 4 13.10 -5.84 -16.77
C GLU A 4 12.09 -5.60 -15.63
N LEU A 5 12.56 -5.06 -14.51
CA LEU A 5 11.69 -4.67 -13.40
C LEU A 5 10.76 -3.52 -13.81
N GLU A 6 11.26 -2.51 -14.54
CA GLU A 6 10.45 -1.43 -15.11
C GLU A 6 9.34 -1.97 -16.01
N GLU A 7 9.67 -2.88 -16.93
CA GLU A 7 8.70 -3.49 -17.84
C GLU A 7 7.63 -4.30 -17.09
N GLN A 8 8.04 -5.13 -16.11
CA GLN A 8 7.11 -5.90 -15.28
C GLN A 8 6.16 -5.02 -14.48
N LEU A 9 6.69 -3.95 -13.87
CA LEU A 9 5.92 -3.03 -13.06
C LEU A 9 4.94 -2.21 -13.90
N LEU A 10 5.39 -1.74 -15.07
CA LEU A 10 4.56 -1.02 -16.04
C LEU A 10 3.41 -1.91 -16.54
N GLU A 11 3.70 -3.15 -16.93
CA GLU A 11 2.68 -4.10 -17.40
C GLU A 11 1.66 -4.42 -16.30
N ALA A 12 2.13 -4.77 -15.10
CA ALA A 12 1.25 -5.11 -13.99
C ALA A 12 0.41 -3.89 -13.54
N GLY A 13 0.99 -2.69 -13.50
CA GLY A 13 0.28 -1.46 -13.19
C GLY A 13 -0.79 -1.11 -14.23
N ASN A 14 -0.53 -1.33 -15.51
CA ASN A 14 -1.54 -1.14 -16.56
C ASN A 14 -2.70 -2.13 -16.40
N ARG A 15 -2.42 -3.37 -16.01
CA ARG A 15 -3.46 -4.38 -15.72
C ARG A 15 -4.30 -4.04 -14.49
N LEU A 16 -3.78 -3.26 -13.53
CA LEU A 16 -4.57 -2.77 -12.40
C LEU A 16 -5.58 -1.68 -12.78
N ALA A 17 -5.38 -1.00 -13.92
CA ALA A 17 -6.32 0.02 -14.38
C ALA A 17 -7.67 -0.58 -14.79
N ASP A 18 -7.65 -1.81 -15.34
CA ASP A 18 -8.83 -2.65 -15.63
C ASP A 18 -8.66 -4.01 -14.94
N PRO A 19 -8.87 -4.07 -13.61
CA PRO A 19 -8.48 -5.19 -12.79
C PRO A 19 -9.37 -6.42 -13.06
N PRO A 20 -8.84 -7.65 -12.88
CA PRO A 20 -9.65 -8.86 -12.96
C PRO A 20 -10.84 -8.80 -11.98
N THR A 21 -12.00 -9.30 -12.41
CA THR A 21 -13.19 -9.37 -11.56
C THR A 21 -13.12 -10.49 -10.51
N SER A 22 -12.25 -11.48 -10.73
CA SER A 22 -12.00 -12.56 -9.78
C SER A 22 -11.09 -12.09 -8.66
N VAL A 23 -11.53 -12.25 -7.41
CA VAL A 23 -10.73 -11.90 -6.22
C VAL A 23 -9.38 -12.60 -6.24
N GLU A 24 -9.32 -13.88 -6.61
CA GLU A 24 -8.07 -14.63 -6.60
C GLU A 24 -7.10 -14.13 -7.68
N GLU A 25 -7.60 -13.82 -8.88
CA GLU A 25 -6.76 -13.28 -9.97
C GLU A 25 -6.27 -11.86 -9.65
N LEU A 26 -7.12 -11.05 -9.01
CA LEU A 26 -6.73 -9.72 -8.55
C LEU A 26 -5.67 -9.79 -7.46
N LEU A 27 -5.80 -10.71 -6.49
CA LEU A 27 -4.80 -10.90 -5.45
C LEU A 27 -3.45 -11.33 -6.03
N LEU A 28 -3.44 -12.25 -7.00
CA LEU A 28 -2.20 -12.63 -7.71
C LEU A 28 -1.55 -11.45 -8.45
N LEU A 29 -2.36 -10.58 -9.06
CA LEU A 29 -1.86 -9.37 -9.71
C LEU A 29 -1.28 -8.38 -8.69
N LEU A 30 -1.96 -8.18 -7.56
CA LEU A 30 -1.47 -7.31 -6.48
C LEU A 30 -0.18 -7.85 -5.85
N ASP A 31 -0.06 -9.17 -5.68
CA ASP A 31 1.17 -9.81 -5.20
C ASP A 31 2.33 -9.60 -6.19
N GLN A 32 2.06 -9.66 -7.50
CA GLN A 32 3.05 -9.35 -8.53
C GLN A 32 3.51 -7.89 -8.44
N VAL A 33 2.57 -6.95 -8.27
CA VAL A 33 2.88 -5.51 -8.13
C VAL A 33 3.66 -5.24 -6.87
N GLU A 34 3.22 -5.75 -5.71
CA GLU A 34 3.93 -5.62 -4.43
C GLU A 34 5.37 -6.15 -4.52
N SER A 35 5.57 -7.34 -5.09
CA SER A 35 6.90 -7.94 -5.28
C SER A 35 7.82 -7.07 -6.13
N CYS A 36 7.28 -6.42 -7.17
CA CYS A 36 8.03 -5.47 -7.98
C CYS A 36 8.39 -4.22 -7.16
N LEU A 37 7.40 -3.61 -6.48
CA LEU A 37 7.58 -2.40 -5.68
C LEU A 37 8.59 -2.59 -4.55
N ALA A 38 8.58 -3.73 -3.87
CA ALA A 38 9.52 -4.06 -2.80
C ALA A 38 11.00 -4.04 -3.25
N ARG A 39 11.26 -4.22 -4.55
CA ARG A 39 12.60 -4.20 -5.15
C ARG A 39 13.02 -2.82 -5.65
N VAL A 40 12.12 -1.84 -5.68
CA VAL A 40 12.42 -0.48 -6.14
C VAL A 40 12.99 0.33 -4.97
N GLU A 41 14.16 0.91 -5.19
CA GLU A 41 14.79 1.80 -4.20
C GLU A 41 14.06 3.14 -4.11
N GLN A 42 14.32 3.86 -3.01
CA GLN A 42 13.77 5.19 -2.80
C GLN A 42 14.33 6.20 -3.81
N SER A 43 13.50 7.14 -4.25
CA SER A 43 13.85 8.19 -5.23
C SER A 43 14.47 7.62 -6.52
N PRO A 44 13.77 6.72 -7.24
CA PRO A 44 14.33 6.04 -8.40
C PRO A 44 14.43 6.97 -9.61
N ALA A 45 15.13 6.53 -10.66
CA ALA A 45 15.26 7.27 -11.92
C ALA A 45 13.91 7.52 -12.61
N ASP A 46 13.86 8.53 -13.48
CA ASP A 46 12.63 8.94 -14.19
C ASP A 46 11.98 7.79 -14.98
N SER A 47 12.78 6.88 -15.55
CA SER A 47 12.25 5.70 -16.25
C SER A 47 11.42 4.80 -15.33
N MET A 48 11.90 4.56 -14.12
CA MET A 48 11.20 3.79 -13.10
C MET A 48 9.99 4.55 -12.55
N GLN A 49 10.09 5.87 -12.37
CA GLN A 49 8.94 6.70 -12.00
C GLN A 49 7.81 6.61 -13.05
N ASN A 50 8.15 6.59 -14.33
CA ASN A 50 7.19 6.37 -15.41
C ASN A 50 6.57 4.97 -15.34
N ALA A 51 7.36 3.94 -15.01
CA ALA A 51 6.87 2.57 -14.82
C ALA A 51 5.94 2.43 -13.59
N LEU A 52 6.15 3.22 -12.54
CA LEU A 52 5.29 3.28 -11.35
C LEU A 52 3.93 3.94 -11.61
N SER A 53 3.86 4.88 -12.55
CA SER A 53 2.71 5.77 -12.76
C SER A 53 1.36 5.05 -12.92
N PRO A 54 1.23 3.94 -13.68
CA PRO A 54 -0.03 3.22 -13.77
C PRO A 54 -0.48 2.63 -12.44
N SER A 55 0.41 1.97 -11.69
CA SER A 55 0.12 1.41 -10.36
C SER A 55 -0.29 2.51 -9.39
N LEU A 56 0.42 3.64 -9.42
CA LEU A 56 0.18 4.78 -8.54
C LEU A 56 -1.25 5.32 -8.69
N LYS A 57 -1.73 5.43 -9.94
CA LYS A 57 -3.10 5.86 -10.26
C LYS A 57 -4.16 4.79 -9.95
N ALA A 58 -3.87 3.54 -10.31
CA ALA A 58 -4.86 2.46 -10.17
C ALA A 58 -5.16 2.13 -8.70
N LEU A 59 -4.14 2.12 -7.84
CA LEU A 59 -4.28 1.71 -6.44
C LEU A 59 -5.16 2.64 -5.59
N ILE A 60 -5.29 3.91 -5.97
CA ILE A 60 -6.19 4.88 -5.32
C ILE A 60 -7.56 4.97 -5.99
N ALA A 61 -7.81 4.26 -7.08
CA ALA A 61 -9.12 4.22 -7.70
C ALA A 61 -10.12 3.48 -6.78
N ASP A 62 -11.36 3.98 -6.70
CA ASP A 62 -12.40 3.44 -5.83
C ASP A 62 -12.58 1.92 -5.93
N GLN A 63 -12.45 1.38 -7.15
CA GLN A 63 -12.58 -0.05 -7.41
C GLN A 63 -11.59 -0.92 -6.61
N LEU A 64 -10.40 -0.39 -6.30
CA LEU A 64 -9.37 -1.08 -5.51
C LEU A 64 -9.34 -0.56 -4.06
N LEU A 65 -9.33 0.76 -3.88
CA LEU A 65 -9.19 1.39 -2.56
C LEU A 65 -10.37 1.05 -1.63
N ARG A 66 -11.59 0.97 -2.19
CA ARG A 66 -12.84 0.69 -1.47
C ARG A 66 -13.38 -0.71 -1.79
N HIS A 67 -12.51 -1.64 -2.18
CA HIS A 67 -12.91 -3.00 -2.53
C HIS A 67 -13.62 -3.71 -1.36
N SER A 68 -14.62 -4.54 -1.67
CA SER A 68 -15.45 -5.21 -0.64
C SER A 68 -14.70 -6.32 0.09
N ASP A 69 -13.86 -7.06 -0.63
CA ASP A 69 -12.99 -8.10 -0.07
C ASP A 69 -11.87 -7.51 0.80
N ASN A 70 -11.71 -8.05 2.00
CA ASN A 70 -10.77 -7.54 2.99
C ASN A 70 -9.31 -7.88 2.67
N ASP A 71 -9.03 -9.05 2.09
CA ASP A 71 -7.68 -9.44 1.72
C ASP A 71 -7.20 -8.59 0.53
N VAL A 72 -8.09 -8.26 -0.41
CA VAL A 72 -7.79 -7.30 -1.49
C VAL A 72 -7.42 -5.94 -0.93
N LYS A 73 -8.21 -5.40 0.01
CA LYS A 73 -7.89 -4.13 0.68
C LYS A 73 -6.52 -4.12 1.35
N ILE A 74 -6.15 -5.21 2.02
CA ILE A 74 -4.82 -5.32 2.67
C ILE A 74 -3.71 -5.42 1.62
N ALA A 75 -3.93 -6.15 0.53
CA ALA A 75 -2.96 -6.23 -0.57
C ALA A 75 -2.76 -4.86 -1.26
N VAL A 76 -3.83 -4.08 -1.46
CA VAL A 76 -3.77 -2.69 -1.96
C VAL A 76 -3.00 -1.82 -0.96
N ALA A 77 -3.32 -1.90 0.34
CA ALA A 77 -2.61 -1.16 1.39
C ALA A 77 -1.11 -1.46 1.39
N SER A 78 -0.73 -2.73 1.19
CA SER A 78 0.66 -3.16 1.10
C SER A 78 1.37 -2.53 -0.10
N CYS A 79 0.76 -2.59 -1.29
CA CYS A 79 1.31 -1.94 -2.48
C CYS A 79 1.48 -0.43 -2.27
N ILE A 80 0.48 0.25 -1.72
CA ILE A 80 0.54 1.69 -1.45
C ILE A 80 1.63 2.01 -0.41
N SER A 81 1.79 1.18 0.62
CA SER A 81 2.84 1.39 1.62
C SER A 81 4.24 1.37 0.97
N GLU A 82 4.48 0.47 0.02
CA GLU A 82 5.73 0.44 -0.74
C GLU A 82 5.88 1.64 -1.68
N ILE A 83 4.81 2.13 -2.31
CA ILE A 83 4.84 3.38 -3.09
C ILE A 83 5.24 4.56 -2.19
N THR A 84 4.67 4.68 -1.00
CA THR A 84 5.06 5.71 -0.02
C THR A 84 6.53 5.57 0.37
N ARG A 85 7.05 4.34 0.49
CA ARG A 85 8.49 4.11 0.72
C ARG A 85 9.37 4.54 -0.42
N ILE A 86 8.97 4.27 -1.65
CA ILE A 86 9.72 4.62 -2.86
C ILE A 86 9.76 6.14 -3.06
N THR A 87 8.63 6.80 -2.81
CA THR A 87 8.45 8.24 -3.07
C THR A 87 8.91 9.15 -1.94
N ALA A 88 9.03 8.62 -0.71
CA ALA A 88 9.56 9.37 0.43
C ALA A 88 10.86 10.13 0.07
N PRO A 89 11.09 11.33 0.63
CA PRO A 89 10.25 12.02 1.61
C PRO A 89 8.98 12.65 1.01
N GLU A 90 8.81 12.58 -0.31
CA GLU A 90 7.72 13.25 -1.01
C GLU A 90 6.46 12.38 -0.97
N ALA A 91 5.32 13.00 -0.68
CA ALA A 91 4.06 12.27 -0.66
C ALA A 91 3.69 11.82 -2.09
N PRO A 92 3.27 10.56 -2.29
CA PRO A 92 2.87 10.08 -3.62
C PRO A 92 1.54 10.69 -4.11
N TYR A 93 0.74 11.25 -3.21
CA TYR A 93 -0.61 11.74 -3.46
C TYR A 93 -0.83 13.11 -2.81
N ASP A 94 -1.92 13.79 -3.19
CA ASP A 94 -2.35 15.01 -2.50
C ASP A 94 -2.90 14.72 -1.09
N ASP A 95 -3.09 15.76 -0.29
CA ASP A 95 -3.47 15.65 1.12
C ASP A 95 -4.78 14.90 1.34
N ASP A 96 -5.79 15.09 0.48
CA ASP A 96 -7.09 14.44 0.62
C ASP A 96 -7.00 12.95 0.26
N GLN A 97 -6.27 12.62 -0.81
CA GLN A 97 -5.96 11.24 -1.18
C GLN A 97 -5.12 10.54 -0.11
N MET A 98 -4.12 11.23 0.46
CA MET A 98 -3.29 10.69 1.52
C MET A 98 -4.10 10.34 2.77
N LYS A 99 -5.13 11.11 3.12
CA LYS A 99 -6.05 10.78 4.22
C LYS A 99 -6.80 9.46 3.98
N GLU A 100 -7.30 9.24 2.77
CA GLU A 100 -7.96 7.97 2.41
C GLU A 100 -6.97 6.79 2.42
N VAL A 101 -5.75 7.02 1.93
CA VAL A 101 -4.65 6.04 1.98
C VAL A 101 -4.33 5.67 3.43
N PHE A 102 -4.19 6.65 4.32
CA PHE A 102 -3.91 6.38 5.73
C PHE A 102 -5.07 5.65 6.41
N GLN A 103 -6.31 5.97 6.06
CA GLN A 103 -7.46 5.23 6.56
C GLN A 103 -7.39 3.74 6.17
N LEU A 104 -7.04 3.45 4.92
CA LEU A 104 -6.84 2.07 4.46
C LEU A 104 -5.67 1.38 5.19
N ILE A 105 -4.52 2.04 5.30
CA ILE A 105 -3.34 1.53 6.02
C ILE A 105 -3.68 1.22 7.48
N VAL A 106 -4.33 2.14 8.19
CA VAL A 106 -4.71 1.94 9.60
C VAL A 106 -5.70 0.79 9.75
N SER A 107 -6.68 0.67 8.85
CA SER A 107 -7.61 -0.47 8.85
C SER A 107 -6.90 -1.82 8.65
N SER A 108 -5.75 -1.83 7.95
CA SER A 108 -4.93 -3.03 7.80
C SER A 108 -4.26 -3.48 9.10
N PHE A 109 -4.31 -2.69 10.17
CA PHE A 109 -3.83 -3.10 11.50
C PHE A 109 -4.90 -3.76 12.37
N GLU A 110 -6.14 -3.80 11.90
CA GLU A 110 -7.17 -4.59 12.57
C GLU A 110 -6.78 -6.08 12.60
N ASN A 111 -7.04 -6.76 13.70
CA ASN A 111 -6.73 -8.19 13.85
C ASN A 111 -5.25 -8.56 13.67
N LEU A 112 -4.31 -7.66 13.95
CA LEU A 112 -2.87 -7.96 13.97
C LEU A 112 -2.45 -9.13 14.88
N HIS A 113 -3.32 -9.58 15.79
CA HIS A 113 -3.09 -10.77 16.62
C HIS A 113 -3.34 -12.10 15.87
N ASP A 114 -4.04 -12.08 14.74
CA ASP A 114 -4.41 -13.27 13.98
C ASP A 114 -3.29 -13.71 13.04
N LYS A 115 -2.36 -14.51 13.58
CA LYS A 115 -1.23 -15.08 12.85
C LYS A 115 -1.61 -16.15 11.83
N LEU A 116 -2.87 -16.60 11.83
CA LEU A 116 -3.36 -17.62 10.89
C LEU A 116 -4.04 -17.00 9.67
N SER A 117 -4.31 -15.69 9.69
CA SER A 117 -4.84 -14.96 8.55
C SER A 117 -3.89 -15.03 7.35
N ARG A 118 -4.43 -15.24 6.14
CA ARG A 118 -3.65 -15.18 4.89
C ARG A 118 -2.93 -13.84 4.69
N SER A 119 -3.45 -12.78 5.29
CA SER A 119 -2.95 -11.41 5.15
C SER A 119 -1.97 -11.02 6.24
N TYR A 120 -1.68 -11.89 7.22
CA TYR A 120 -0.83 -11.56 8.37
C TYR A 120 0.55 -11.01 7.96
N THR A 121 1.23 -11.67 7.02
CA THR A 121 2.54 -11.22 6.52
C THR A 121 2.47 -9.83 5.89
N LYS A 122 1.41 -9.52 5.14
CA LYS A 122 1.22 -8.18 4.55
C LYS A 122 0.97 -7.13 5.62
N ARG A 123 0.14 -7.43 6.63
CA ARG A 123 -0.08 -6.52 7.77
C ARG A 123 1.22 -6.20 8.50
N THR A 124 2.10 -7.19 8.69
CA THR A 124 3.41 -6.95 9.29
C THR A 124 4.33 -6.11 8.39
N SER A 125 4.36 -6.37 7.08
CA SER A 125 5.14 -5.55 6.13
C SER A 125 4.67 -4.10 6.10
N ILE A 126 3.35 -3.86 6.09
CA ILE A 126 2.78 -2.51 6.14
C ILE A 126 3.23 -1.78 7.41
N LEU A 127 3.18 -2.47 8.56
CA LEU A 127 3.61 -1.90 9.84
C LEU A 127 5.10 -1.53 9.83
N GLU A 128 5.94 -2.41 9.30
CA GLU A 128 7.38 -2.15 9.14
C GLU A 128 7.64 -0.94 8.25
N THR A 129 6.95 -0.84 7.11
CA THR A 129 7.10 0.28 6.18
C THR A 129 6.61 1.60 6.78
N VAL A 130 5.45 1.62 7.43
CA VAL A 130 4.91 2.78 8.16
C VAL A 130 5.89 3.30 9.21
N ALA A 131 6.52 2.39 9.97
CA ALA A 131 7.53 2.75 10.95
C ALA A 131 8.80 3.31 10.28
N LYS A 132 9.29 2.64 9.23
CA LYS A 132 10.52 3.00 8.51
C LYS A 132 10.45 4.40 7.91
N VAL A 133 9.33 4.76 7.29
CA VAL A 133 9.16 6.09 6.65
C VAL A 133 8.51 7.12 7.56
N ARG A 134 8.33 6.77 8.84
CA ARG A 134 7.75 7.66 9.87
C ARG A 134 6.40 8.24 9.45
N SER A 135 5.53 7.42 8.84
CA SER A 135 4.24 7.88 8.31
C SER A 135 3.35 8.57 9.34
N CYS A 136 3.54 8.29 10.63
CA CYS A 136 2.84 9.01 11.70
C CYS A 136 3.12 10.52 11.73
N VAL A 137 4.31 10.95 11.29
CA VAL A 137 4.63 12.39 11.19
C VAL A 137 3.75 13.03 10.12
N VAL A 138 3.65 12.39 8.94
CA VAL A 138 2.77 12.85 7.87
C VAL A 138 1.30 12.84 8.30
N MET A 139 0.85 11.81 9.03
CA MET A 139 -0.51 11.78 9.59
C MET A 139 -0.77 12.95 10.55
N LEU A 140 0.21 13.36 11.35
CA LEU A 140 0.07 14.53 12.22
C LEU A 140 0.01 15.83 11.40
N ASP A 141 0.85 15.97 10.37
CA ASP A 141 0.86 17.14 9.49
C ASP A 141 -0.46 17.29 8.72
N LEU A 142 -1.16 16.18 8.43
CA LEU A 142 -2.47 16.13 7.78
C LEU A 142 -3.66 16.21 8.75
N GLU A 143 -3.43 16.41 10.05
CA GLU A 143 -4.47 16.48 11.09
C GLU A 143 -5.30 15.18 11.23
N CYS A 144 -4.66 14.02 11.04
CA CYS A 144 -5.27 12.69 11.14
C CYS A 144 -5.28 12.11 12.58
N ASP A 145 -5.49 12.93 13.61
CA ASP A 145 -5.39 12.53 15.02
C ASP A 145 -6.30 11.35 15.40
N ALA A 146 -7.48 11.26 14.78
CA ALA A 146 -8.41 10.15 14.97
C ALA A 146 -7.84 8.83 14.45
N LEU A 147 -7.22 8.82 13.25
CA LEU A 147 -6.59 7.63 12.68
C LEU A 147 -5.39 7.16 13.50
N ILE A 148 -4.60 8.10 14.03
CA ILE A 148 -3.51 7.77 14.94
C ILE A 148 -4.06 7.08 16.20
N SER A 149 -5.14 7.61 16.77
CA SER A 149 -5.79 7.01 17.93
C SER A 149 -6.32 5.60 17.64
N ASP A 150 -6.98 5.39 16.49
CA ASP A 150 -7.47 4.09 16.06
C ASP A 150 -6.34 3.07 15.86
N MET A 151 -5.24 3.51 15.24
CA MET A 151 -4.03 2.71 15.07
C MET A 151 -3.47 2.22 16.42
N PHE A 152 -3.34 3.11 17.41
CA PHE A 152 -2.91 2.70 18.75
C PHE A 152 -3.89 1.72 19.42
N GLN A 153 -5.20 1.91 19.23
CA GLN A 153 -6.19 0.95 19.73
C GLN A 153 -6.02 -0.44 19.10
N HIS A 154 -5.76 -0.51 17.79
CA HIS A 154 -5.46 -1.78 17.12
C HIS A 154 -4.21 -2.45 17.71
N PHE A 155 -3.13 -1.70 17.94
CA PHE A 155 -1.91 -2.22 18.54
C PHE A 155 -2.12 -2.72 19.97
N LEU A 156 -2.82 -1.96 20.81
CA LEU A 156 -3.11 -2.36 22.19
C LEU A 156 -3.97 -3.63 22.27
N LYS A 157 -4.87 -3.86 21.31
CA LYS A 157 -5.63 -5.11 21.21
C LYS A 157 -4.78 -6.29 20.72
N ALA A 158 -3.70 -6.03 20.00
CA ALA A 158 -2.82 -7.06 19.45
C ALA A 158 -1.74 -7.53 20.44
N ILE A 159 -1.29 -6.64 21.32
CA ILE A 159 -0.33 -6.95 22.39
C ILE A 159 -1.07 -7.71 23.50
N ARG A 160 -0.56 -8.90 23.84
CA ARG A 160 -1.05 -9.73 24.95
C ARG A 160 -0.01 -9.79 26.06
#